data_AF-A0ABD0YGT6-F1
#
_entry.id   AF-A0ABD0YGT6-F1
#
_cell.length_a   1.000
_cell.length_b   1.000
_cell.length_c   1.000
_cell.angle_alpha   90.00
_cell.angle_beta   90.00
_cell.angle_gamma   90.00
#
_symmetry.space_group_name_H-M   'P 1'
#
loop_
_entity.id
_entity.type
_entity.pdbx_description
1 polymer ?
#
loop_
_entity_poly.entity_id
_entity_poly.type
_entity_poly.pdbx_seq_one_letter_code
_entity_poly.pdbx_strand_id
1 'polypeptide(L)'
;MTAFISEFGLCYSYNSVIAFYHEPSYWESNNWTLKTDQPYFKGSPLDGDIFAQIMNMNSGFEMYVHSPEEIPDTALKRLESHNNSYKTVDVQALSIYSTEAAQRLTVSQRKCRKLAESDLTISPAYTYNQCRIQCRLALANSICQCIPHFYRNTNPRFKGRQVSTLHIAYLFLTLPLGP
;
A
#
# COMPACT_ATOMS: atom_id res chain seq x y z
N MET A 1 -11.55 -4.83 -6.94
CA MET A 1 -10.95 -3.81 -6.06
C MET A 1 -10.53 -4.52 -4.78
N THR A 2 -9.33 -4.26 -4.27
CA THR A 2 -8.78 -4.95 -3.10
C THR A 2 -8.66 -3.97 -1.94
N ALA A 3 -9.26 -4.30 -0.80
CA ALA A 3 -9.10 -3.53 0.43
C ALA A 3 -7.80 -3.93 1.12
N PHE A 4 -7.01 -2.96 1.57
CA PHE A 4 -5.72 -3.21 2.20
C PHE A 4 -5.37 -2.11 3.20
N ILE A 5 -4.50 -2.43 4.15
CA ILE A 5 -4.01 -1.49 5.16
C ILE A 5 -2.73 -0.83 4.67
N SER A 6 -2.67 0.50 4.78
CA SER A 6 -1.49 1.33 4.50
C SER A 6 -1.18 2.31 5.63
N GLU A 7 -0.10 3.07 5.52
CA GLU A 7 0.22 4.18 6.45
C GLU A 7 -0.85 5.29 6.48
N PHE A 8 -1.73 5.33 5.47
CA PHE A 8 -2.86 6.26 5.39
C PHE A 8 -4.16 5.68 5.98
N GLY A 9 -4.13 4.46 6.51
CA GLY A 9 -5.30 3.73 7.02
C GLY A 9 -5.84 2.70 6.03
N LEU A 10 -7.15 2.46 6.09
CA LEU A 10 -7.83 1.51 5.19
C LEU A 10 -7.97 2.13 3.80
N CYS A 11 -7.37 1.48 2.80
CA CYS A 11 -7.37 1.93 1.42
C CYS A 11 -7.96 0.86 0.50
N TYR A 12 -8.40 1.30 -0.68
CA TYR A 12 -8.85 0.43 -1.74
C TYR A 12 -7.97 0.62 -2.96
N SER A 13 -7.42 -0.48 -3.47
CA SER A 13 -6.60 -0.47 -4.68
C SER A 13 -7.37 -1.09 -5.84
N TYR A 14 -7.25 -0.44 -7.00
CA TYR A 14 -7.60 -1.01 -8.28
C TYR A 14 -6.31 -1.34 -9.03
N ASN A 15 -6.28 -2.48 -9.71
CA ASN A 15 -5.15 -2.90 -10.53
C ASN A 15 -3.79 -3.06 -9.79
N SER A 16 -3.78 -3.58 -8.57
CA SER A 16 -2.55 -3.86 -7.84
C SER A 16 -2.33 -5.36 -7.66
N VAL A 17 -1.10 -5.82 -7.91
CA VAL A 17 -0.66 -7.19 -7.62
C VAL A 17 -0.09 -7.34 -6.22
N ILE A 18 0.05 -6.22 -5.49
CA ILE A 18 0.71 -6.15 -4.19
C ILE A 18 -0.26 -5.89 -3.03
N ALA A 19 -1.36 -5.17 -3.28
CA ALA A 19 -2.33 -4.82 -2.23
C ALA A 19 -2.84 -6.03 -1.43
N PHE A 20 -2.93 -7.20 -2.06
CA PHE A 20 -3.34 -8.46 -1.42
C PHE A 20 -2.46 -8.84 -0.21
N TYR A 21 -1.15 -8.57 -0.26
CA TYR A 21 -0.25 -8.89 0.86
C TYR A 21 -0.45 -7.98 2.07
N HIS A 22 -1.24 -6.92 1.93
CA HIS A 22 -1.60 -5.95 2.96
C HIS A 22 -3.06 -6.08 3.40
N GLU A 23 -3.75 -7.14 2.98
CA GLU A 23 -5.10 -7.45 3.43
C GLU A 23 -5.07 -8.01 4.87
N PRO A 24 -5.96 -7.56 5.78
CA PRO A 24 -6.02 -8.08 7.15
C PRO A 24 -6.19 -9.61 7.21
N SER A 25 -7.03 -10.17 6.35
CA SER A 25 -7.29 -11.62 6.27
C SER A 25 -6.02 -12.43 5.91
N TYR A 26 -5.15 -11.86 5.06
CA TYR A 26 -3.86 -12.45 4.71
C TYR A 26 -2.90 -12.43 5.91
N TRP A 27 -2.93 -11.38 6.72
CA TRP A 27 -2.11 -11.27 7.93
C TRP A 27 -2.58 -12.22 9.03
N GLU A 28 -3.90 -12.30 9.27
CA GLU A 28 -4.52 -13.13 10.30
C GLU A 28 -4.28 -14.63 10.07
N SER A 29 -4.32 -15.06 8.80
CA SER A 29 -3.98 -16.44 8.41
C SER A 29 -2.48 -16.76 8.51
N ASN A 30 -1.65 -15.79 8.94
CA ASN A 30 -0.19 -15.88 8.97
C ASN A 30 0.40 -16.39 7.63
N ASN A 31 -0.19 -15.98 6.52
CA ASN A 31 0.17 -16.47 5.20
C ASN A 31 1.43 -15.74 4.68
N TRP A 32 2.30 -16.48 4.00
CA TRP A 32 3.55 -15.98 3.39
C TRP A 32 3.72 -16.45 1.94
N THR A 33 2.68 -17.09 1.38
CA THR A 33 2.70 -17.56 0.01
C THR A 33 2.74 -16.38 -0.95
N LEU A 34 3.80 -16.33 -1.75
CA LEU A 34 3.93 -15.40 -2.86
C LEU A 34 3.02 -15.85 -4.02
N LYS A 35 2.19 -14.94 -4.51
CA LYS A 35 1.40 -15.06 -5.73
C LYS A 35 2.10 -14.29 -6.84
N THR A 36 2.79 -14.99 -7.74
CA THR A 36 3.55 -14.39 -8.84
C THR A 36 2.73 -14.13 -10.10
N ASP A 37 1.61 -14.85 -10.30
CA ASP A 37 0.77 -14.75 -11.50
C ASP A 37 -0.57 -14.08 -11.18
N GLN A 38 -0.54 -12.79 -10.84
CA GLN A 38 -1.77 -12.01 -10.73
C GLN A 38 -1.97 -11.17 -11.99
N PRO A 39 -3.05 -11.39 -12.76
CA PRO A 39 -3.32 -10.58 -13.93
C PRO A 39 -3.60 -9.14 -13.48
N TYR A 40 -2.97 -8.19 -14.15
CA TYR A 40 -3.24 -6.77 -14.01
C TYR A 40 -3.45 -6.17 -15.41
N PHE A 41 -4.28 -5.14 -15.46
CA PHE A 41 -4.55 -4.38 -16.66
C PHE A 41 -3.27 -3.74 -17.18
N LYS A 42 -2.97 -4.03 -18.45
CA LYS A 42 -1.86 -3.48 -19.23
C LYS A 42 -2.48 -2.78 -20.43
N GLY A 43 -1.94 -1.62 -20.80
CA GLY A 43 -2.31 -0.97 -22.04
C GLY A 43 -1.08 -0.34 -22.69
N SER A 44 -1.10 -0.29 -24.02
CA SER A 44 -0.08 0.36 -24.82
C SER A 44 -0.45 1.83 -25.04
N PRO A 45 0.53 2.75 -25.07
CA PRO A 45 0.29 4.12 -25.55
C PRO A 45 -0.27 4.17 -26.99
N LEU A 46 -0.16 3.09 -27.76
CA LEU A 46 -0.70 2.97 -29.12
C LEU A 46 -2.15 2.49 -29.18
N ASP A 47 -2.69 1.97 -28.07
CA ASP A 47 -4.06 1.42 -28.02
C ASP A 47 -5.13 2.51 -27.85
N GLY A 48 -4.72 3.77 -27.67
CA GLY A 48 -5.58 4.92 -27.40
C GLY A 48 -5.63 5.30 -25.92
N ASP A 49 -6.58 6.17 -25.56
CA ASP A 49 -6.72 6.69 -24.20
C ASP A 49 -7.26 5.62 -23.24
N ILE A 50 -6.51 5.36 -22.17
CA ILE A 50 -6.92 4.51 -21.06
C ILE A 50 -7.47 5.41 -19.97
N PHE A 51 -8.76 5.28 -19.67
CA PHE A 51 -9.40 6.03 -18.61
C PHE A 51 -9.94 5.11 -17.51
N ALA A 52 -9.84 5.57 -16.27
CA ALA A 52 -10.52 4.98 -15.13
C ALA A 52 -11.48 6.03 -14.58
N GLN A 53 -12.75 5.64 -14.42
CA GLN A 53 -13.77 6.53 -13.86
C GLN A 53 -14.22 6.01 -12.50
N ILE A 54 -14.05 6.83 -11.47
CA ILE A 54 -14.63 6.60 -10.15
C ILE A 54 -15.96 7.34 -10.11
N MET A 55 -17.05 6.60 -10.02
CA MET A 55 -18.42 7.15 -9.94
C MET A 55 -19.01 6.91 -8.55
N ASN A 56 -20.08 7.64 -8.22
CA ASN A 56 -20.88 7.45 -7.00
C ASN A 56 -20.12 7.63 -5.68
N MET A 57 -19.18 8.58 -5.62
CA MET A 57 -18.59 8.98 -4.34
C MET A 57 -19.47 10.04 -3.68
N ASN A 58 -20.10 9.68 -2.56
CA ASN A 58 -21.02 10.55 -1.80
C ASN A 58 -20.30 11.54 -0.87
N SER A 59 -18.97 11.51 -0.86
CA SER A 59 -18.10 12.36 -0.05
C SER A 59 -16.83 12.70 -0.82
N GLY A 60 -16.06 13.67 -0.32
CA GLY A 60 -14.70 13.88 -0.78
C GLY A 60 -13.85 12.61 -0.60
N PHE A 61 -12.82 12.47 -1.43
CA PHE A 61 -11.92 11.32 -1.43
C PHE A 61 -10.47 11.72 -1.72
N GLU A 62 -9.55 10.92 -1.21
CA GLU A 62 -8.12 11.00 -1.53
C GLU A 62 -7.75 9.86 -2.47
N MET A 63 -6.94 10.13 -3.48
CA MET A 63 -6.45 9.12 -4.41
C MET A 63 -4.94 9.24 -4.62
N TYR A 64 -4.36 8.11 -4.97
CA TYR A 64 -2.94 7.89 -5.12
C TYR A 64 -2.73 7.11 -6.43
N VAL A 65 -1.85 7.60 -7.30
CA VAL A 65 -1.54 6.94 -8.58
C VAL A 65 -0.12 6.39 -8.50
N HIS A 66 0.03 5.09 -8.67
CA HIS A 66 1.31 4.39 -8.57
C HIS A 66 1.34 3.13 -9.47
N SER A 67 2.51 2.49 -9.58
CA SER A 67 2.70 1.23 -10.31
C SER A 67 1.81 0.11 -9.75
N PRO A 68 1.29 -0.83 -10.58
CA PRO A 68 0.56 -2.00 -10.10
C PRO A 68 1.38 -2.88 -9.15
N GLU A 69 2.71 -2.81 -9.26
CA GLU A 69 3.69 -3.55 -8.47
C GLU A 69 4.17 -2.77 -7.23
N GLU A 70 3.46 -1.72 -6.82
CA GLU A 70 3.76 -0.92 -5.64
C GLU A 70 2.53 -0.70 -4.75
N ILE A 71 2.78 -0.15 -3.57
CA ILE A 71 1.76 0.38 -2.64
C ILE A 71 2.01 1.86 -2.37
N PRO A 72 0.97 2.65 -2.01
CA PRO A 72 1.17 4.04 -1.66
C PRO A 72 1.95 4.12 -0.35
N ASP A 73 2.89 5.06 -0.32
CA ASP A 73 3.72 5.38 0.84
C ASP A 73 3.67 6.89 1.08
N THR A 74 4.13 7.34 2.25
CA THR A 74 4.08 8.76 2.65
C THR A 74 4.78 9.75 1.71
N ALA A 75 5.65 9.30 0.80
CA ALA A 75 6.26 10.18 -0.20
C ALA A 75 5.44 10.31 -1.49
N LEU A 76 4.39 9.51 -1.68
CA LEU A 76 3.55 9.59 -2.87
C LEU A 76 2.69 10.85 -2.83
N LYS A 77 2.53 11.50 -3.99
CA LYS A 77 1.67 12.68 -4.12
C LYS A 77 0.21 12.30 -3.90
N ARG A 78 -0.41 12.97 -2.93
CA ARG A 78 -1.84 12.88 -2.65
C ARG A 78 -2.64 13.74 -3.62
N LEU A 79 -3.72 13.18 -4.17
CA LEU A 79 -4.69 13.91 -5.00
C LEU A 79 -6.05 13.91 -4.30
N GLU A 80 -6.61 15.08 -4.00
CA GLU A 80 -7.82 15.19 -3.17
C GLU A 80 -8.99 15.75 -3.97
N SER A 81 -10.13 15.08 -3.95
CA SER A 81 -11.38 15.59 -4.53
C SER A 81 -12.34 16.00 -3.43
N HIS A 82 -12.92 17.19 -3.52
CA HIS A 82 -13.92 17.66 -2.57
C HIS A 82 -15.29 17.03 -2.84
N ASN A 83 -16.20 17.09 -1.87
CA ASN A 83 -17.57 16.64 -2.08
C ASN A 83 -18.24 17.43 -3.22
N ASN A 84 -19.10 16.77 -3.99
CA ASN A 84 -19.79 17.34 -5.16
C ASN A 84 -18.84 17.98 -6.19
N SER A 85 -17.60 17.49 -6.31
CA SER A 85 -16.66 17.93 -7.33
C SER A 85 -16.30 16.78 -8.27
N TYR A 86 -16.18 17.10 -9.56
CA TYR A 86 -15.64 16.18 -10.57
C TYR A 86 -14.17 16.49 -10.77
N LYS A 87 -13.33 15.46 -10.75
CA LYS A 87 -11.89 15.57 -10.96
C LYS A 87 -11.45 14.64 -12.08
N THR A 88 -10.79 15.22 -13.07
CA THR A 88 -10.10 14.49 -14.14
C THR A 88 -8.60 14.48 -13.85
N VAL A 89 -7.96 13.33 -14.08
CA VAL A 89 -6.51 13.17 -13.94
C VAL A 89 -5.97 12.52 -15.20
N ASP A 90 -5.09 13.25 -15.88
CA ASP A 90 -4.33 12.71 -16.99
C ASP A 90 -3.04 12.09 -16.46
N VAL A 91 -2.83 10.80 -16.75
CA VAL A 91 -1.69 10.03 -16.26
C VAL A 91 -0.85 9.56 -17.44
N GLN A 92 0.42 9.96 -17.46
CA GLN A 92 1.41 9.40 -18.36
C GLN A 92 2.22 8.33 -17.61
N ALA A 93 2.06 7.07 -17.99
CA ALA A 93 2.78 5.96 -17.37
C ALA A 93 4.03 5.61 -18.18
N LEU A 94 5.16 5.48 -17.49
CA LEU A 94 6.40 4.92 -18.04
C LEU A 94 6.75 3.67 -17.24
N SER A 95 6.91 2.53 -17.92
CA SER A 95 7.37 1.29 -17.31
C SER A 95 8.69 0.87 -17.97
N ILE A 96 9.69 0.59 -17.14
CA ILE A 96 11.00 0.10 -17.55
C ILE A 96 11.13 -1.34 -17.07
N TYR A 97 11.33 -2.26 -17.99
CA TYR A 97 11.53 -3.68 -17.68
C TYR A 97 12.96 -4.11 -17.98
N SER A 98 13.44 -5.09 -17.20
CA SER A 98 14.75 -5.70 -17.43
C SER A 98 14.65 -6.84 -18.44
N THR A 99 15.67 -7.00 -19.28
CA THR A 99 15.79 -8.17 -20.17
C THR A 99 15.92 -9.46 -19.37
N GLU A 100 15.52 -10.59 -19.95
CA GLU A 100 15.59 -11.89 -19.28
C GLU A 100 17.02 -12.23 -18.82
N ALA A 101 18.03 -11.90 -19.63
CA ALA A 101 19.44 -12.10 -19.27
C ALA A 101 19.83 -11.32 -17.99
N ALA A 102 19.40 -10.06 -17.87
CA ALA A 102 19.62 -9.26 -16.66
C ALA A 102 18.85 -9.82 -15.45
N GLN A 103 17.66 -10.39 -15.68
CA GLN A 103 16.86 -11.01 -14.61
C GLN A 103 17.48 -12.30 -14.05
N ARG A 104 18.35 -12.99 -14.81
CA ARG A 104 19.07 -14.20 -14.36
C ARG A 104 20.29 -13.89 -13.49
N LEU A 105 20.78 -12.65 -13.49
CA LEU A 105 21.88 -12.23 -12.60
C LEU A 105 21.44 -12.30 -11.13
N THR A 106 22.39 -12.54 -10.23
CA THR A 106 22.12 -12.49 -8.79
C THR A 106 21.79 -11.07 -8.34
N VAL A 107 21.04 -10.92 -7.23
CA VAL A 107 20.75 -9.61 -6.61
C VAL A 107 22.03 -8.81 -6.38
N SER A 108 23.11 -9.47 -5.94
CA SER A 108 24.40 -8.82 -5.67
C SER A 108 25.07 -8.26 -6.94
N GLN A 109 24.89 -8.90 -8.10
CA GLN A 109 25.44 -8.43 -9.37
C GLN A 109 24.63 -7.25 -9.93
N ARG A 110 23.29 -7.33 -9.91
CA ARG A 110 22.42 -6.28 -10.50
C ARG A 110 22.09 -5.12 -9.55
N LYS A 111 22.34 -5.29 -8.24
CA LYS A 111 22.06 -4.30 -7.19
C LYS A 111 20.59 -3.89 -7.05
N CYS A 112 19.66 -4.69 -7.56
CA CYS A 112 18.22 -4.51 -7.39
C CYS A 112 17.51 -5.87 -7.16
N ARG A 113 16.30 -5.82 -6.61
CA ARG A 113 15.48 -6.99 -6.28
C ARG A 113 14.21 -7.01 -7.14
N LYS A 114 13.82 -8.21 -7.56
CA LYS A 114 12.51 -8.48 -8.18
C LYS A 114 11.47 -8.72 -7.09
N LEU A 115 10.19 -8.65 -7.48
CA LEU A 115 9.04 -8.95 -6.61
C LEU A 115 9.21 -10.24 -5.79
N ALA A 116 9.69 -11.31 -6.42
CA ALA A 116 9.86 -12.62 -5.78
C ALA A 116 11.11 -12.75 -4.89
N GLU A 117 11.91 -11.70 -4.73
CA GLU A 117 13.22 -11.73 -4.06
C GLU A 117 13.19 -10.92 -2.76
N SER A 118 12.08 -11.01 -2.03
CA SER A 118 11.87 -10.32 -0.77
C SER A 118 12.79 -10.86 0.33
N ASP A 119 13.48 -9.93 0.98
CA ASP A 119 14.13 -10.09 2.27
C ASP A 119 13.38 -9.32 3.38
N LEU A 120 12.13 -8.93 3.10
CA LEU A 120 11.31 -8.14 4.01
C LEU A 120 10.64 -9.04 5.06
N THR A 121 10.58 -8.55 6.29
CA THR A 121 9.89 -9.18 7.42
C THR A 121 8.42 -8.81 7.50
N ILE A 122 7.93 -7.92 6.63
CA ILE A 122 6.54 -7.45 6.62
C ILE A 122 5.71 -8.06 5.48
N SER A 123 6.35 -8.62 4.45
CA SER A 123 5.70 -9.07 3.22
C SER A 123 6.56 -10.06 2.45
N PRO A 124 5.95 -11.09 1.82
CA PRO A 124 6.68 -12.04 0.97
C PRO A 124 7.07 -11.46 -0.39
N ALA A 125 6.49 -10.34 -0.81
CA ALA A 125 6.80 -9.67 -2.07
C ALA A 125 7.66 -8.43 -1.82
N TYR A 126 8.73 -8.25 -2.60
CA TYR A 126 9.59 -7.08 -2.51
C TYR A 126 9.05 -5.93 -3.34
N THR A 127 8.88 -4.76 -2.75
CA THR A 127 8.77 -3.50 -3.49
C THR A 127 9.63 -2.42 -2.84
N TYR A 128 9.94 -1.37 -3.58
CA TYR A 128 10.75 -0.28 -3.05
C TYR A 128 10.03 0.43 -1.90
N ASN A 129 8.72 0.68 -2.04
CA ASN A 129 7.96 1.34 -0.98
C ASN A 129 7.81 0.45 0.26
N GLN A 130 7.64 -0.87 0.09
CA GLN A 130 7.62 -1.78 1.23
C GLN A 130 8.96 -1.82 1.98
N CYS A 131 10.08 -1.75 1.27
CA CYS A 131 11.39 -1.62 1.89
C CYS A 131 11.47 -0.36 2.77
N ARG A 132 11.03 0.80 2.24
CA ARG A 132 10.99 2.07 2.99
C ARG A 132 10.05 2.00 4.19
N ILE A 133 8.91 1.36 4.04
CA ILE A 133 7.95 1.11 5.12
C ILE A 133 8.59 0.25 6.23
N GLN A 134 9.28 -0.83 5.87
CA GLN A 134 10.00 -1.66 6.84
C GLN A 134 11.09 -0.86 7.57
N CYS A 135 11.81 0.02 6.88
CA CYS A 135 12.77 0.91 7.53
C CYS A 135 12.10 1.82 8.57
N ARG A 136 10.92 2.38 8.26
CA ARG A 136 10.14 3.18 9.22
C ARG A 136 9.64 2.34 10.41
N LEU A 137 9.18 1.11 10.16
CA LEU A 137 8.83 0.17 11.21
C LEU A 137 10.03 -0.14 12.12
N ALA A 138 11.20 -0.42 11.54
CA ALA A 138 12.42 -0.71 12.30
C ALA A 138 12.84 0.49 13.16
N LEU A 139 12.74 1.71 12.62
CA LEU A 139 12.99 2.94 13.36
C LEU A 139 12.00 3.12 14.53
N ALA A 140 10.70 2.98 14.26
CA ALA A 140 9.65 3.06 15.29
C ALA A 140 9.88 2.03 16.42
N ASN A 141 10.26 0.81 16.06
CA ASN A 141 10.60 -0.22 17.04
C ASN A 141 11.87 0.13 17.84
N SER A 142 12.90 0.68 17.20
CA SER A 142 14.14 1.05 17.89
C SER A 142 13.96 2.16 18.92
N ILE A 143 13.15 3.17 18.61
CA ILE A 143 12.94 4.36 19.45
C ILE A 143 11.81 4.14 20.46
N CYS A 144 10.67 3.64 20.01
CA CYS A 144 9.44 3.58 20.81
C CYS A 144 9.14 2.18 21.35
N GLN A 145 9.86 1.14 20.92
CA GLN A 145 9.65 -0.26 21.32
C GLN A 145 8.19 -0.72 21.10
N CYS A 146 7.58 -0.26 20.01
CA CYS A 146 6.21 -0.59 19.63
C CYS A 146 6.05 -0.73 18.11
N ILE A 147 4.97 -1.38 17.69
CA ILE A 147 4.63 -1.59 16.28
C ILE A 147 3.34 -0.81 15.97
N PRO A 148 3.35 0.13 15.00
CA PRO A 148 2.13 0.77 14.52
C PRO A 148 1.10 -0.25 14.01
N HIS A 149 -0.17 -0.05 14.34
CA HIS A 149 -1.26 -0.96 13.99
C HIS A 149 -1.40 -1.23 12.48
N PHE A 150 -1.01 -0.29 11.63
CA PHE A 150 -1.09 -0.41 10.17
C PHE A 150 0.05 -1.23 9.55
N TYR A 151 0.94 -1.80 10.36
CA TYR A 151 1.96 -2.73 9.89
C TYR A 151 1.67 -4.17 10.33
N ARG A 152 2.00 -5.11 9.44
CA ARG A 152 1.95 -6.53 9.75
C ARG A 152 2.87 -6.83 10.92
N ASN A 153 2.29 -7.26 12.04
CA ASN A 153 3.05 -7.63 13.22
C ASN A 153 3.54 -9.08 13.11
N THR A 154 4.81 -9.23 12.76
CA THR A 154 5.46 -10.54 12.61
C THR A 154 6.29 -10.95 13.82
N ASN A 155 6.43 -10.07 14.81
CA ASN A 155 7.24 -10.31 16.00
C ASN A 155 6.37 -10.70 17.21
N PRO A 156 6.52 -11.92 17.76
CA PRO A 156 5.76 -12.39 18.91
C PRO A 156 5.89 -11.50 20.14
N ARG A 157 7.04 -10.83 20.34
CA ARG A 157 7.28 -9.96 21.51
C ARG A 157 6.36 -8.74 21.56
N PHE A 158 5.82 -8.35 20.41
CA PHE A 158 4.94 -7.18 20.28
C PHE A 158 3.50 -7.58 19.98
N LYS A 159 3.12 -8.87 20.05
CA LYS A 159 1.72 -9.28 20.01
C LYS A 159 0.99 -8.61 21.19
N GLY A 160 0.03 -7.73 20.88
CA GLY A 160 -0.71 -6.94 21.88
C GLY A 160 -0.10 -5.57 22.23
N ARG A 161 1.10 -5.22 21.72
CA ARG A 161 1.66 -3.86 21.76
C ARG A 161 1.54 -3.16 20.41
N GLN A 162 0.43 -3.39 19.71
CA GLN A 162 0.08 -2.55 18.58
C GLN A 162 -0.45 -1.24 19.11
N VAL A 163 0.25 -0.16 18.79
CA VAL A 163 -0.29 1.17 19.03
C VAL A 163 -1.31 1.41 17.93
N SER A 164 -2.58 1.14 18.23
CA SER A 164 -3.65 1.92 17.61
C SER A 164 -3.27 3.36 17.91
N THR A 165 -3.01 4.15 16.88
CA THR A 165 -2.93 5.58 17.09
C THR A 165 -4.28 5.92 17.67
N LEU A 166 -4.32 6.10 19.00
CA LEU A 166 -5.33 6.89 19.66
C LEU A 166 -5.16 8.22 18.95
N HIS A 167 -5.89 8.41 17.84
CA HIS A 167 -6.46 9.71 17.59
C HIS A 167 -6.97 10.09 18.96
N ILE A 168 -6.42 11.18 19.49
CA ILE A 168 -7.08 11.96 20.51
C ILE A 168 -8.54 11.97 20.07
N ALA A 169 -9.32 11.07 20.64
CA ALA A 169 -10.75 11.09 20.54
C ALA A 169 -11.01 12.38 21.25
N TYR A 170 -11.18 13.45 20.46
CA TYR A 170 -11.77 14.66 20.96
C TYR A 170 -12.94 14.19 21.79
N LEU A 171 -12.81 14.49 23.07
CA LEU A 171 -13.76 14.25 24.13
C LEU A 171 -15.00 15.10 23.79
N PHE A 172 -15.71 14.78 22.71
CA PHE A 172 -17.08 15.21 22.52
C PHE A 172 -17.93 14.24 23.33
N LEU A 173 -17.87 14.47 24.65
CA LEU A 173 -19.04 14.35 25.51
C LEU A 173 -20.12 15.27 24.92
N THR A 174 -20.86 14.81 23.92
CA THR A 174 -22.23 15.31 23.73
C THR A 174 -23.09 14.57 24.74
N LEU A 175 -23.13 15.10 25.95
CA LEU A 175 -24.25 14.89 26.87
C LEU A 175 -25.56 15.30 26.16
N PRO A 176 -26.68 14.62 26.44
CA PRO A 176 -27.95 14.94 25.83
C PRO A 176 -28.45 16.25 26.44
N LEU A 177 -28.84 17.20 25.58
CA LEU A 177 -29.74 18.26 26.00
C LEU A 177 -30.91 18.25 25.03
N GLY A 178 -32.01 17.66 25.50
CA GLY A 178 -33.35 18.08 25.10
C GLY A 178 -33.57 19.56 25.47
N PRO A 179 -34.69 20.15 25.06
CA PRO A 179 -36.03 19.71 25.48
C PRO A 179 -36.83 18.95 24.42
#